data_AF-N6UBY6-F1
#
_entry.id   AF-N6UBY6-F1
#
_cell.length_a   1.000
_cell.length_b   1.000
_cell.length_c   1.000
_cell.angle_alpha   90.00
_cell.angle_beta   90.00
_cell.angle_gamma   90.00
#
_symmetry.space_group_name_H-M   'P 1'
#
loop_
_entity.id
_entity.type
_entity.pdbx_description
1 polymer ?
#
loop_
_entity_poly.entity_id
_entity_poly.type
_entity_poly.pdbx_seq_one_letter_code
_entity_poly.pdbx_strand_id
1 'polypeptide(L)'
;MTMRMMKIFWLTDWKYKYYIDPALSLLLVLLILHSVWPLLRDSALILLQTVPTHIQVDAIQQRLLENVDGVLAVHEFHVWQLAGDRIIASAHIRCRNLSEYMKIAEKVKEFFHNEGIHSTTIQPEFIDYTDIPTTSTLSQVIERIRQLCEKHMLWAFK
;
A
#
# COMPACT_ATOMS: atom_id res chain seq x y z
N MET A 1 -17.51 57.10 -7.39
CA MET A 1 -16.08 57.12 -7.00
C MET A 1 -15.16 56.51 -8.07
N THR A 2 -15.61 55.50 -8.81
CA THR A 2 -14.86 54.78 -9.87
C THR A 2 -14.55 55.60 -11.14
N MET A 3 -15.45 56.44 -11.64
CA MET A 3 -15.19 57.27 -12.85
C MET A 3 -14.09 58.33 -12.67
N ARG A 4 -13.83 58.77 -11.43
CA ARG A 4 -12.83 59.81 -11.12
C ARG A 4 -11.41 59.22 -11.04
N MET A 5 -11.26 58.00 -10.53
CA MET A 5 -9.99 57.25 -10.55
C MET A 5 -9.56 56.90 -11.97
N MET A 6 -10.49 56.51 -12.84
CA MET A 6 -10.19 56.20 -14.25
C MET A 6 -9.61 57.42 -15.00
N LYS A 7 -10.13 58.63 -14.71
CA LYS A 7 -9.64 59.89 -15.30
C LYS A 7 -8.22 60.24 -14.87
N ILE A 8 -7.86 60.04 -13.61
CA ILE A 8 -6.51 60.30 -13.08
C ILE A 8 -5.49 59.36 -13.75
N PHE A 9 -5.88 58.10 -13.96
CA PHE A 9 -5.06 57.12 -14.66
C PHE A 9 -4.85 57.48 -16.14
N TRP A 10 -5.85 58.07 -16.80
CA TRP A 10 -5.74 58.57 -18.19
C TRP A 10 -4.96 59.89 -18.31
N LEU A 11 -4.87 60.70 -17.25
CA LEU A 11 -4.08 61.94 -17.22
C LEU A 11 -2.59 61.74 -16.89
N THR A 12 -2.17 60.51 -16.58
CA THR A 12 -0.79 60.18 -16.21
C THR A 12 -0.12 59.40 -17.36
N ASP A 13 0.67 60.10 -18.18
CA ASP A 13 1.43 59.53 -19.31
C ASP A 13 2.72 58.82 -18.86
N TRP A 14 2.58 57.81 -18.01
CA TRP A 14 3.72 57.02 -17.55
C TRP A 14 3.96 55.83 -18.49
N LYS A 15 5.08 55.81 -19.23
CA LYS A 15 5.42 54.75 -20.21
C LYS A 15 5.36 53.32 -19.65
N TYR A 16 5.61 53.16 -18.35
CA TYR A 16 5.62 51.85 -17.68
C TYR A 16 4.24 51.32 -17.27
N LYS A 17 3.17 52.10 -17.45
CA LYS A 17 1.80 51.76 -17.06
C LYS A 17 1.29 50.45 -17.66
N TYR A 18 1.66 50.16 -18.91
CA TYR A 18 1.23 48.93 -19.61
C TYR A 18 2.01 47.67 -19.20
N TYR A 19 3.18 47.83 -18.55
CA TYR A 19 4.02 46.71 -18.13
C TYR A 19 3.77 46.30 -16.67
N ILE A 20 3.23 47.20 -15.85
CA ILE A 20 2.97 46.94 -14.42
C ILE A 20 1.92 45.85 -14.24
N ASP A 21 0.84 45.85 -15.02
CA ASP A 21 -0.27 44.91 -14.87
C ASP A 21 0.12 43.45 -15.23
N PRO A 22 0.81 43.18 -16.35
CA PRO A 22 1.39 41.86 -16.62
C PRO A 22 2.46 41.44 -15.60
N ALA A 23 3.30 42.37 -15.14
CA ALA A 23 4.35 42.07 -14.17
C ALA A 23 3.79 41.67 -12.80
N LEU A 24 2.76 42.38 -12.32
CA LEU A 24 2.05 42.04 -11.09
C LEU A 24 1.33 40.69 -11.21
N SER A 25 0.72 40.42 -12.37
CA SER A 25 0.10 39.12 -12.65
C SER A 25 1.11 37.97 -12.62
N LEU A 26 2.28 38.15 -13.23
CA LEU A 26 3.35 37.14 -13.21
C LEU A 26 3.91 36.95 -11.80
N LEU A 27 4.12 38.04 -11.05
CA LEU A 27 4.55 37.98 -9.66
C LEU A 27 3.56 37.19 -8.80
N LEU A 28 2.25 37.44 -8.97
CA LEU A 28 1.20 36.73 -8.26
C LEU A 28 1.23 35.22 -8.58
N VAL A 29 1.39 34.86 -9.85
CA VAL A 29 1.50 33.45 -10.27
C VAL A 29 2.71 32.79 -9.61
N LEU A 30 3.87 33.45 -9.57
CA LEU A 30 5.07 32.91 -8.91
C LEU A 30 4.86 32.75 -7.40
N LEU A 31 4.21 33.69 -6.72
CA LEU A 31 3.89 33.59 -5.29
C LEU A 31 2.94 32.43 -4.99
N ILE A 32 1.91 32.24 -5.82
CA ILE A 32 0.98 31.11 -5.70
C ILE A 32 1.72 29.80 -5.95
N LEU A 33 2.49 29.69 -7.03
CA LEU A 33 3.27 28.48 -7.34
C LEU A 33 4.22 28.13 -6.20
N HIS A 34 4.95 29.12 -5.65
CA HIS A 34 5.83 28.90 -4.51
C HIS A 34 5.06 28.40 -3.28
N SER A 35 3.87 28.93 -3.04
CA SER A 35 3.03 28.54 -1.90
C SER A 35 2.47 27.12 -2.06
N VAL A 36 2.10 26.73 -3.28
CA VAL A 36 1.45 25.44 -3.58
C VAL A 36 2.47 24.32 -3.83
N TRP A 37 3.71 24.64 -4.22
CA TRP A 37 4.77 23.65 -4.45
C TRP A 37 4.99 22.65 -3.30
N PRO A 38 5.14 23.06 -2.01
CA PRO A 38 5.29 22.11 -0.92
C PRO A 38 4.06 21.20 -0.77
N LEU A 39 2.85 21.75 -0.87
CA LEU A 39 1.60 20.98 -0.78
C LEU A 39 1.48 19.93 -1.89
N LEU A 40 1.87 20.28 -3.13
CA LEU A 40 1.90 19.34 -4.24
C LEU A 40 2.92 18.24 -4.02
N ARG A 41 4.11 18.57 -3.52
CA ARG A 41 5.15 17.58 -3.21
C ARG A 41 4.66 16.60 -2.15
N ASP A 42 4.08 17.10 -1.06
CA ASP A 42 3.61 16.25 0.04
C ASP A 42 2.48 15.32 -0.44
N SER A 43 1.54 15.87 -1.22
CA SER A 43 0.47 15.08 -1.83
C SER A 43 1.00 14.01 -2.79
N ALA A 44 1.99 14.35 -3.61
CA ALA A 44 2.63 13.41 -4.52
C ALA A 44 3.38 12.30 -3.76
N LEU A 45 4.05 12.61 -2.66
CA LEU A 45 4.75 11.63 -1.81
C LEU A 45 3.76 10.63 -1.18
N ILE A 46 2.59 11.11 -0.75
CA ILE A 46 1.50 10.27 -0.23
C ILE A 46 0.95 9.36 -1.34
N LEU A 47 0.68 9.92 -2.53
CA LEU A 47 0.17 9.15 -3.68
C LEU A 47 1.16 8.10 -4.17
N LEU A 48 2.46 8.39 -4.09
CA LEU A 48 3.52 7.45 -4.45
C LEU A 48 3.70 6.33 -3.41
N GLN A 49 2.92 6.32 -2.32
CA GLN A 49 3.03 5.37 -1.22
C GLN A 49 4.46 5.29 -0.68
N THR A 50 5.10 6.45 -0.53
CA THR A 50 6.49 6.51 -0.07
C THR A 50 6.60 5.90 1.33
N VAL A 51 7.50 4.91 1.48
CA VAL A 51 7.81 4.33 2.78
C VAL A 51 8.54 5.39 3.62
N PRO A 52 8.06 5.71 4.83
CA PRO A 52 8.69 6.72 5.66
C PRO A 52 10.12 6.28 6.02
N THR A 53 11.10 7.13 5.76
CA THR A 53 12.55 6.83 5.94
C THR A 53 12.98 6.51 7.37
N HIS A 54 12.14 6.81 8.37
CA HIS A 54 12.43 6.50 9.77
C HIS A 54 12.07 5.06 10.17
N ILE A 55 11.28 4.35 9.36
CA ILE A 55 10.86 2.97 9.66
C ILE A 55 11.73 1.99 8.90
N GLN A 56 12.53 1.22 9.64
CA GLN A 56 13.23 0.06 9.09
C GLN A 56 12.28 -1.15 9.14
N VAL A 57 11.67 -1.43 7.99
CA VAL A 57 10.72 -2.54 7.77
C VAL A 57 11.30 -3.86 8.29
N ASP A 58 12.55 -4.16 7.96
CA ASP A 58 13.24 -5.39 8.38
C ASP A 58 13.41 -5.50 9.91
N ALA A 59 13.77 -4.38 10.56
CA ALA A 59 13.97 -4.35 12.01
C ALA A 59 12.65 -4.56 12.77
N ILE A 60 11.55 -3.96 12.30
CA ILE A 60 10.22 -4.16 12.88
C ILE A 60 9.77 -5.60 12.68
N GLN A 61 9.98 -6.17 11.49
CA GLN A 61 9.62 -7.55 11.21
C GLN A 61 10.38 -8.54 12.11
N GLN A 62 11.68 -8.33 12.31
CA GLN A 62 12.49 -9.17 13.19
C GLN A 62 12.00 -9.07 14.65
N ARG A 63 11.80 -7.85 15.15
CA ARG A 63 11.28 -7.65 16.52
C ARG A 63 9.89 -8.26 16.70
N LEU A 64 9.03 -8.19 15.69
CA LEU A 64 7.70 -8.80 15.74
C LEU A 64 7.78 -10.32 15.86
N LEU A 65 8.67 -10.97 15.10
CA LEU A 65 8.91 -12.41 15.17
C LEU A 65 9.53 -12.84 16.51
N GLU A 66 10.38 -11.99 17.11
CA GLU A 66 11.00 -12.26 18.42
C GLU A 66 10.05 -12.05 19.60
N ASN A 67 9.11 -11.09 19.52
CA ASN A 67 8.24 -10.72 20.63
C ASN A 67 6.86 -11.41 20.60
N VAL A 68 6.43 -11.93 19.45
CA VAL A 68 5.09 -12.52 19.29
C VAL A 68 5.16 -14.01 18.96
N ASP A 69 5.06 -14.83 19.99
CA ASP A 69 4.94 -16.29 19.86
C ASP A 69 3.68 -16.69 19.07
N GLY A 70 3.87 -17.48 18.02
CA GLY A 70 2.79 -18.04 17.19
C GLY A 70 2.73 -17.52 15.76
N VAL A 71 3.48 -16.47 15.44
CA VAL A 71 3.69 -16.03 14.05
C VAL A 71 4.70 -16.96 13.37
N LEU A 72 4.28 -17.70 12.34
CA LEU A 72 5.18 -18.60 11.62
C LEU A 72 6.06 -17.85 10.62
N ALA A 73 5.48 -16.85 9.96
CA ALA A 73 6.14 -15.99 9.01
C ALA A 73 5.29 -14.74 8.79
N VAL A 74 5.95 -13.62 8.49
CA VAL A 74 5.32 -12.39 8.01
C VAL A 74 5.73 -12.21 6.57
N HIS A 75 4.76 -12.11 5.67
CA HIS A 75 4.97 -11.83 4.26
C HIS A 75 4.42 -10.44 3.93
N GLU A 76 5.02 -9.82 2.91
CA GLU A 76 4.52 -8.58 2.29
C GLU A 76 4.20 -7.48 3.31
N PHE A 77 5.13 -7.22 4.23
CA PHE A 77 4.99 -6.12 5.19
C PHE A 77 5.21 -4.78 4.48
N HIS A 78 4.11 -4.07 4.27
CA HIS A 78 4.11 -2.78 3.58
C HIS A 78 3.72 -1.69 4.57
N VAL A 79 4.54 -0.65 4.66
CA VAL A 79 4.29 0.53 5.51
C VAL A 79 4.23 1.75 4.62
N TRP A 80 3.17 2.53 4.75
CA TRP A 80 3.02 3.79 4.02
C TRP A 80 2.51 4.90 4.95
N GLN A 81 2.84 6.13 4.58
CA GLN A 81 2.35 7.32 5.27
C GLN A 81 1.02 7.76 4.65
N LEU A 82 -0.02 7.89 5.48
CA LEU A 82 -1.24 8.60 5.14
C LEU A 82 -1.06 10.10 5.42
N ALA A 83 -1.90 10.94 4.81
CA ALA A 83 -1.88 12.39 4.99
C ALA A 83 -1.60 12.85 6.43
N GLY A 84 -0.60 13.72 6.58
CA GLY A 84 -0.09 14.18 7.88
C GLY A 84 0.94 13.20 8.47
N ASP A 85 0.85 12.96 9.77
CA ASP A 85 1.78 12.10 10.55
C ASP A 85 1.19 10.71 10.85
N ARG A 86 0.21 10.26 10.05
CA ARG A 86 -0.47 8.98 10.28
C ARG A 86 0.18 7.89 9.47
N ILE A 87 0.71 6.89 10.14
CA ILE A 87 1.37 5.75 9.51
C ILE A 87 0.40 4.57 9.47
N ILE A 88 0.27 3.94 8.30
CA ILE A 88 -0.53 2.76 8.11
C ILE A 88 0.36 1.63 7.62
N ALA A 89 0.09 0.41 8.10
CA ALA A 89 0.76 -0.78 7.64
C ALA A 89 -0.22 -1.87 7.20
N SER A 90 0.22 -2.71 6.27
CA SER A 90 -0.41 -3.97 5.90
C SER A 90 0.59 -5.09 6.04
N ALA A 91 0.18 -6.19 6.66
CA ALA A 91 1.03 -7.37 6.87
C ALA A 91 0.23 -8.64 6.63
N HIS A 92 0.84 -9.60 5.94
CA HIS A 92 0.29 -10.96 5.84
C HIS A 92 0.98 -11.85 6.86
N ILE A 93 0.21 -12.52 7.70
CA ILE A 93 0.73 -13.32 8.80
C ILE A 93 0.33 -14.76 8.60
N ARG A 94 1.32 -15.66 8.55
CA ARG A 94 1.07 -17.09 8.50
C ARG A 94 0.75 -17.64 9.88
N CYS A 95 -0.42 -18.27 9.99
CA CYS A 95 -0.92 -18.88 11.23
C CYS A 95 -1.37 -20.33 10.98
N ARG A 96 -1.26 -21.17 12.01
CA ARG A 96 -1.69 -22.58 11.95
C ARG A 96 -3.21 -22.72 12.01
N ASN A 97 -3.85 -21.96 12.89
CA ASN A 97 -5.27 -22.09 13.20
C ASN A 97 -5.93 -20.71 13.36
N LEU A 98 -7.21 -20.60 13.01
CA LEU A 98 -8.01 -19.37 13.16
C LEU A 98 -8.16 -18.94 14.64
N SER A 99 -8.24 -19.89 15.57
CA SER A 99 -8.36 -19.58 17.00
C SER A 99 -7.07 -18.98 17.59
N GLU A 100 -5.91 -19.40 17.11
CA GLU A 100 -4.62 -18.81 17.49
C GLU A 100 -4.44 -17.44 16.84
N TYR A 101 -4.86 -17.29 15.58
CA TYR A 101 -4.81 -16.02 14.85
C TYR A 101 -5.46 -14.87 15.61
N MET A 102 -6.66 -15.07 16.20
CA MET A 102 -7.35 -14.01 16.94
C MET A 102 -6.49 -13.45 18.09
N LYS A 103 -5.79 -14.31 18.83
CA LYS A 103 -4.91 -13.91 19.94
C LYS A 103 -3.62 -13.26 19.46
N ILE A 104 -3.06 -13.79 18.37
CA ILE A 104 -1.82 -13.27 17.76
C ILE A 104 -2.09 -11.89 17.15
N ALA A 105 -3.17 -11.73 16.39
CA ALA A 105 -3.52 -10.47 15.75
C ALA A 105 -3.69 -9.32 16.75
N GLU A 106 -4.24 -9.60 17.94
CA GLU A 106 -4.36 -8.61 19.02
C GLU A 106 -2.97 -8.16 19.53
N LYS A 107 -2.07 -9.12 19.83
CA LYS A 107 -0.69 -8.83 20.24
C LYS A 107 0.11 -8.08 19.18
N VAL A 108 -0.02 -8.50 17.92
CA VAL A 108 0.64 -7.85 16.78
C VAL A 108 0.15 -6.41 16.64
N LYS A 109 -1.16 -6.18 16.78
CA LYS A 109 -1.74 -4.84 16.71
C LYS A 109 -1.24 -3.94 17.84
N GLU A 110 -1.12 -4.47 19.06
CA GLU A 110 -0.55 -3.74 20.19
C GLU A 110 0.93 -3.42 19.97
N PHE A 111 1.72 -4.37 19.48
CA PHE A 111 3.13 -4.17 19.14
C PHE A 111 3.31 -3.04 18.12
N PHE A 112 2.54 -3.06 17.03
CA PHE A 112 2.60 -2.02 16.01
C PHE A 112 2.15 -0.65 16.52
N HIS A 113 1.19 -0.61 17.44
CA HIS A 113 0.76 0.63 18.09
C HIS A 113 1.92 1.26 18.90
N ASN A 114 2.70 0.44 19.60
CA ASN A 114 3.87 0.90 20.36
C ASN A 114 5.02 1.40 19.47
N GLU A 115 5.16 0.85 18.26
CA GLU A 115 6.15 1.29 17.26
C GLU A 115 5.67 2.52 16.44
N GLY A 116 4.54 3.15 16.81
CA GLY A 116 4.04 4.39 16.19
C GLY A 116 3.16 4.18 14.95
N ILE A 117 2.82 2.94 14.61
CA ILE A 117 1.91 2.62 13.51
C ILE A 117 0.47 2.80 14.00
N HIS A 118 -0.23 3.77 13.42
CA HIS A 118 -1.56 4.18 13.89
C HIS A 118 -2.64 3.16 13.53
N SER A 119 -2.52 2.52 12.36
CA SER A 119 -3.46 1.52 11.90
C SER A 119 -2.73 0.42 11.16
N THR A 120 -3.04 -0.84 11.49
CA THR A 120 -2.46 -1.99 10.80
C THR A 120 -3.57 -2.91 10.31
N THR A 121 -3.51 -3.29 9.03
CA THR A 121 -4.33 -4.35 8.46
C THR A 121 -3.55 -5.64 8.51
N ILE A 122 -4.09 -6.64 9.18
CA ILE A 122 -3.47 -7.97 9.31
C ILE A 122 -4.31 -8.94 8.49
N GLN A 123 -3.69 -9.58 7.50
CA GLN A 123 -4.33 -10.61 6.70
C GLN A 123 -3.81 -11.98 7.13
N PRO A 124 -4.67 -12.92 7.58
CA PRO A 124 -4.25 -14.26 7.89
C PRO A 124 -3.98 -15.07 6.61
N GLU A 125 -2.83 -15.71 6.55
CA GLU A 125 -2.52 -16.78 5.61
C GLU A 125 -2.52 -18.10 6.37
N PHE A 126 -3.44 -19.00 6.03
CA PHE A 126 -3.45 -20.34 6.58
C PHE A 126 -2.64 -21.27 5.69
N ILE A 127 -1.93 -22.20 6.32
CA ILE A 127 -1.26 -23.27 5.58
C ILE A 127 -2.37 -24.20 5.06
N ASP A 128 -2.77 -24.01 3.82
CA ASP A 128 -3.67 -24.93 3.15
C ASP A 128 -2.95 -26.27 2.98
N TYR A 129 -3.58 -27.36 3.42
CA TYR A 129 -3.09 -28.73 3.20
C TYR A 129 -3.09 -29.15 1.71
N THR A 130 -3.39 -28.24 0.79
CA THR A 130 -3.60 -28.50 -0.64
C THR A 130 -2.30 -28.56 -1.46
N ASP A 131 -1.13 -28.41 -0.84
CA ASP A 131 0.17 -28.72 -1.46
C ASP A 131 0.51 -30.22 -1.45
N ILE A 132 -0.50 -31.10 -1.35
CA ILE A 132 -0.37 -32.44 -1.92
C ILE A 132 -0.43 -32.23 -3.44
N PRO A 133 0.63 -32.52 -4.22
CA PRO A 133 0.54 -32.43 -5.67
C PRO A 133 -0.54 -33.41 -6.15
N THR A 134 -1.75 -32.91 -6.38
CA THR A 134 -2.91 -33.67 -6.87
C THR A 134 -2.59 -34.37 -8.19
N THR A 135 -1.52 -33.95 -8.87
CA THR A 135 -0.92 -34.60 -10.04
C THR A 135 -0.52 -36.05 -9.76
N SER A 136 -0.04 -36.43 -8.58
CA SER A 136 0.33 -37.83 -8.29
C SER A 136 -0.90 -38.72 -8.07
N THR A 137 -1.98 -38.18 -7.53
CA THR A 137 -3.20 -38.95 -7.21
C THR A 137 -4.07 -39.14 -8.44
N LEU A 138 -4.25 -38.09 -9.27
CA LEU A 138 -5.02 -38.20 -10.50
C LEU A 138 -4.33 -39.06 -11.56
N SER A 139 -3.01 -38.95 -11.71
CA SER A 139 -2.26 -39.84 -12.61
C SER A 139 -2.34 -41.30 -12.18
N GLN A 140 -2.24 -41.59 -10.87
CA GLN A 140 -2.43 -42.94 -10.33
C GLN A 140 -3.84 -43.49 -10.55
N VAL A 141 -4.87 -42.66 -10.40
CA VAL A 141 -6.27 -43.07 -10.65
C VAL A 141 -6.52 -43.32 -12.14
N ILE A 142 -6.02 -42.44 -13.02
CA ILE A 142 -6.13 -42.61 -14.48
C ILE A 142 -5.40 -43.88 -14.92
N GLU A 143 -4.21 -44.15 -14.40
CA GLU A 143 -3.44 -45.36 -14.74
C GLU A 143 -4.15 -46.63 -14.25
N ARG A 144 -4.74 -46.61 -13.05
CA ARG A 144 -5.58 -47.72 -12.56
C ARG A 144 -6.81 -47.94 -13.44
N ILE A 145 -7.48 -46.89 -13.89
CA ILE A 145 -8.63 -47.00 -14.80
C ILE A 145 -8.19 -47.54 -16.16
N ARG A 146 -7.04 -47.10 -16.68
CA ARG A 146 -6.46 -47.60 -17.94
C ARG A 146 -6.15 -49.09 -17.86
N GLN A 147 -5.47 -49.53 -16.80
CA GLN A 147 -5.17 -50.94 -16.56
C GLN A 147 -6.43 -51.79 -16.39
N LEU A 148 -7.46 -51.25 -15.71
CA LEU A 148 -8.76 -51.92 -15.60
C LEU A 148 -9.43 -52.06 -16.97
N CYS A 149 -9.45 -51.02 -17.80
CA CYS A 149 -10.00 -51.07 -19.17
C CYS A 149 -9.25 -52.04 -20.08
N GLU A 150 -7.91 -52.06 -20.07
CA GLU A 150 -7.12 -53.02 -20.86
C GLU A 150 -7.39 -54.46 -20.41
N LYS A 151 -7.45 -54.69 -19.10
CA LYS A 151 -7.78 -56.01 -18.54
C LYS A 151 -9.21 -56.44 -18.89
N HIS A 152 -10.17 -55.51 -18.92
CA HIS A 152 -11.56 -55.80 -19.29
C HIS A 152 -11.77 -56.00 -20.79
N MET A 153 -11.01 -55.31 -21.66
CA MET A 153 -11.03 -55.54 -23.12
C MET A 153 -10.41 -56.89 -23.50
N LEU A 154 -9.36 -57.34 -22.81
CA LEU A 154 -8.75 -58.66 -23.04
C LEU A 154 -9.70 -59.83 -22.71
N TRP A 155 -10.70 -59.64 -21.86
CA TRP A 155 -11.76 -60.63 -21.59
C TRP A 155 -12.87 -60.67 -22.65
N ALA A 156 -13.00 -59.63 -23.49
CA ALA A 156 -14.07 -59.55 -24.50
C ALA A 156 -13.69 -60.19 -25.86
N PHE A 157 -12.43 -60.59 -26.04
CA PHE A 157 -11.88 -61.12 -27.29
C PHE A 157 -11.30 -62.54 -27.19
N LYS A 158 -11.56 -63.26 -26.09
CA LYS A 158 -11.17 -64.65 -25.89
C LYS A 158 -12.39 -65.50 -25.57
#